data_AF-A0A2V4VRP9-F1
#
_entry.id   AF-A0A2V4VRP9-F1
#
_cell.length_a   1.000
_cell.length_b   1.000
_cell.length_c   1.000
_cell.angle_alpha   90.00
_cell.angle_beta   90.00
_cell.angle_gamma   90.00
#
_symmetry.space_group_name_H-M   'P 1'
#
loop_
_entity.id
_entity.type
_entity.pdbx_description
1 polymer ?
#
loop_
_entity_poly.entity_id
_entity_poly.type
_entity_poly.pdbx_seq_one_letter_code
_entity_poly.pdbx_strand_id
1 'polypeptide(L)'
;MSIEIIRAEMRREDEKSFVGSTVFKIEGDKSVYEITFMSKNGKDWDYSLHFTEQSGDEEELLKMDELLENDDDLYNQLLDAALDAYPA
;
A
#
# COMPACT_ATOMS: atom_id res chain seq x y z
N MET A 1 1.63 15.89 -2.00
CA MET A 1 0.54 15.50 -1.09
C MET A 1 1.18 14.81 0.11
N SER A 2 0.63 14.95 1.31
CA SER A 2 1.15 14.25 2.49
C SER A 2 0.27 13.04 2.78
N ILE A 3 0.85 11.83 2.77
CA ILE A 3 0.20 10.63 3.28
C ILE A 3 0.65 10.37 4.71
N GLU A 4 -0.28 9.94 5.55
CA GLU A 4 0.00 9.46 6.90
C GLU A 4 -0.13 7.94 6.91
N ILE A 5 0.99 7.26 7.15
CA ILE A 5 1.00 5.80 7.32
C ILE A 5 0.50 5.50 8.73
N ILE A 6 -0.63 4.80 8.80
CA ILE A 6 -1.28 4.40 10.06
C ILE A 6 -0.66 3.09 10.57
N ARG A 7 -0.45 2.14 9.65
CA ARG A 7 0.13 0.83 9.94
C ARG A 7 0.81 0.31 8.69
N ALA A 8 1.92 -0.38 8.87
CA ALA A 8 2.55 -1.17 7.82
C ALA A 8 2.91 -2.53 8.39
N GLU A 9 2.79 -3.56 7.59
CA GLU A 9 3.20 -4.91 7.93
C GLU A 9 3.74 -5.62 6.70
N MET A 10 4.70 -6.51 6.92
CA MET A 10 5.24 -7.37 5.90
C MET A 10 5.45 -8.75 6.48
N ARG A 11 5.11 -9.75 5.68
CA ARG A 11 5.32 -11.15 6.02
C ARG A 11 5.88 -11.89 4.82
N ARG A 12 6.71 -12.88 5.10
CA ARG A 12 7.21 -13.80 4.08
C ARG A 12 6.31 -15.03 4.08
N GLU A 13 5.53 -15.22 3.01
CA GLU A 13 4.64 -16.38 2.84
C GLU A 13 5.43 -17.64 2.48
N ASP A 14 6.39 -17.53 1.57
CA ASP A 14 7.18 -18.66 1.04
C ASP A 14 8.68 -18.33 0.97
N GLU A 15 9.51 -19.31 0.58
CA GLU A 15 10.97 -19.14 0.46
C GLU A 15 11.37 -17.92 -0.40
N LYS A 16 10.51 -17.51 -1.35
CA LYS A 16 10.73 -16.38 -2.25
C LYS A 16 9.56 -15.42 -2.38
N SER A 17 8.46 -15.65 -1.65
CA SER A 17 7.24 -14.85 -1.77
C SER A 17 7.00 -14.00 -0.53
N PHE A 18 6.65 -12.74 -0.77
CA PHE A 18 6.44 -11.71 0.24
C PHE A 18 5.06 -11.15 0.06
N VAL A 19 4.38 -10.92 1.18
CA VAL A 19 3.10 -10.22 1.21
C VAL A 19 3.20 -9.15 2.28
N GLY A 20 3.03 -7.90 1.89
CA GLY A 20 2.97 -6.78 2.81
C GLY A 20 1.69 -6.01 2.62
N SER A 21 1.29 -5.25 3.62
CA SER A 21 0.23 -4.28 3.48
C SER A 21 0.58 -3.00 4.23
N THR A 22 0.17 -1.89 3.65
CA THR A 22 0.32 -0.55 4.23
C THR A 22 -1.05 0.09 4.29
N VAL A 23 -1.48 0.42 5.51
CA VAL A 23 -2.68 1.19 5.80
C VAL A 23 -2.28 2.65 5.95
N PHE A 24 -2.85 3.50 5.11
CA PHE A 24 -2.52 4.91 5.06
C PHE A 24 -3.77 5.77 4.81
N LYS A 25 -3.66 7.05 5.10
CA LYS A 25 -4.67 8.05 4.77
C LYS A 25 -4.02 9.27 4.11
N ILE A 26 -4.76 9.96 3.26
CA ILE A 26 -4.31 11.22 2.65
C ILE A 26 -4.70 12.36 3.57
N GLU A 27 -3.81 13.33 3.75
CA GLU A 27 -4.12 14.56 4.49
C GLU A 27 -5.24 15.33 3.77
N GLY A 28 -6.42 15.39 4.40
CA GLY A 28 -7.62 16.03 3.85
C GLY A 28 -8.75 15.05 3.54
N ASP A 29 -8.42 13.78 3.32
CA ASP A 29 -9.40 12.71 3.14
C ASP A 29 -9.87 12.20 4.50
N LYS A 30 -11.12 11.70 4.53
CA LYS A 30 -11.65 10.94 5.67
C LYS A 30 -11.47 9.44 5.50
N SER A 31 -11.25 9.01 4.26
CA SER A 31 -11.12 7.62 3.86
C SER A 31 -9.74 7.08 4.24
N VAL A 32 -9.72 5.83 4.70
CA VAL A 32 -8.49 5.09 5.01
C VAL A 32 -8.32 4.00 3.96
N TYR A 33 -7.14 3.99 3.34
CA TYR A 33 -6.79 3.09 2.26
C TYR A 33 -5.84 2.00 2.80
N GLU A 34 -5.98 0.80 2.24
CA GLU A 34 -5.04 -0.29 2.43
C GLU A 34 -4.53 -0.73 1.06
N ILE A 35 -3.21 -0.65 0.90
CA ILE A 35 -2.50 -1.23 -0.23
C ILE A 35 -1.84 -2.53 0.23
N THR A 36 -2.12 -3.61 -0.48
CA THR A 36 -1.51 -4.92 -0.24
C THR A 36 -0.52 -5.22 -1.36
N PHE A 37 0.75 -5.35 -1.01
CA PHE A 37 1.84 -5.71 -1.91
C PHE A 37 2.08 -7.21 -1.88
N MET A 38 2.21 -7.83 -3.05
CA MET A 38 2.43 -9.27 -3.20
C MET A 38 3.57 -9.47 -4.17
N SER A 39 4.64 -10.11 -3.74
CA SER A 39 5.75 -10.51 -4.60
C SER A 39 5.92 -12.01 -4.59
N LYS A 40 6.10 -12.61 -5.77
CA LYS A 40 6.36 -14.05 -5.90
C LYS A 40 7.85 -14.40 -5.85
N ASN A 41 8.72 -13.43 -6.10
CA ASN A 41 10.17 -13.63 -6.24
C ASN A 41 11.02 -12.57 -5.51
N GLY A 42 10.38 -11.63 -4.78
CA GLY A 42 11.02 -10.48 -4.14
C GLY A 42 11.50 -9.39 -5.09
N LYS A 43 11.16 -9.48 -6.39
CA LYS A 43 11.61 -8.54 -7.43
C LYS A 43 10.44 -7.91 -8.18
N ASP A 44 9.46 -8.71 -8.54
CA ASP A 44 8.22 -8.29 -9.16
C ASP A 44 7.16 -8.17 -8.06
N TRP A 45 6.60 -6.98 -7.93
CA TRP A 45 5.61 -6.65 -6.91
C TRP A 45 4.29 -6.32 -7.59
N ASP A 46 3.29 -7.15 -7.35
CA ASP A 46 1.89 -6.82 -7.61
C ASP A 46 1.35 -6.03 -6.40
N TYR A 47 0.35 -5.19 -6.63
CA TYR A 47 -0.37 -4.52 -5.54
C TYR A 47 -1.88 -4.64 -5.69
N SER A 48 -2.61 -4.40 -4.60
CA SER A 48 -4.06 -4.30 -4.60
C SER A 48 -4.49 -3.23 -3.61
N LEU A 49 -5.23 -2.24 -4.09
CA LEU A 49 -5.74 -1.12 -3.29
C LEU A 49 -7.19 -1.37 -2.90
N HIS A 50 -7.53 -1.12 -1.64
CA HIS A 50 -8.91 -1.16 -1.14
C HIS A 50 -9.11 -0.25 0.07
N PHE A 51 -10.36 -0.05 0.49
CA PHE A 51 -10.68 0.67 1.71
C PHE A 51 -10.72 -0.27 2.93
N THR A 52 -10.23 0.18 4.09
CA THR A 52 -10.14 -0.67 5.30
C THR A 52 -11.48 -0.86 6.01
N GLU A 53 -12.26 0.20 6.21
CA GLU A 53 -13.43 0.17 7.12
C GLU A 53 -14.70 0.83 6.56
N GLN A 54 -14.60 1.67 5.51
CA GLN A 54 -15.75 2.38 4.96
C GLN A 54 -15.85 2.18 3.45
N SER A 55 -17.08 2.16 2.95
CA SER A 55 -17.38 2.39 1.54
C SER A 55 -16.91 3.80 1.19
N GLY A 56 -15.63 3.94 0.85
CA GLY A 56 -15.13 5.16 0.25
C GLY A 56 -15.72 5.35 -1.14
N ASP A 57 -15.63 6.57 -1.67
CA ASP A 57 -16.11 6.88 -3.00
C ASP A 57 -15.26 6.12 -4.03
N GLU A 58 -15.91 5.45 -4.99
CA GLU A 58 -15.19 4.75 -6.08
C GLU A 58 -14.28 5.72 -6.86
N GLU A 59 -14.67 7.00 -6.95
CA GLU A 59 -13.85 8.07 -7.53
C GLU A 59 -12.56 8.34 -6.74
N GLU A 60 -12.58 8.21 -5.41
CA GLU A 60 -11.38 8.37 -4.58
C GLU A 60 -10.42 7.19 -4.79
N LEU A 61 -10.95 5.97 -4.81
CA LEU A 61 -10.16 4.76 -5.06
C LEU A 61 -9.51 4.83 -6.44
N LEU A 62 -10.26 5.22 -7.48
CA LEU A 62 -9.75 5.34 -8.84
C LEU A 62 -8.65 6.40 -8.95
N LYS A 63 -8.84 7.58 -8.33
CA LYS A 63 -7.81 8.62 -8.29
C LYS A 63 -6.55 8.15 -7.58
N MET A 64 -6.70 7.41 -6.50
CA MET A 64 -5.58 6.85 -5.76
C MET A 64 -4.84 5.79 -6.60
N ASP A 65 -5.57 4.93 -7.31
CA ASP A 65 -4.98 3.93 -8.20
C ASP A 65 -4.19 4.62 -9.34
N GLU A 66 -4.80 5.61 -10.00
CA GLU A 66 -4.12 6.42 -11.02
C GLU A 66 -2.90 7.15 -10.44
N LEU A 67 -2.99 7.65 -9.20
CA LEU A 67 -1.87 8.33 -8.53
C LEU A 67 -0.72 7.35 -8.28
N LEU A 68 -1.01 6.14 -7.80
CA LEU A 68 0.01 5.10 -7.57
C LEU A 68 0.67 4.64 -8.87
N GLU A 69 -0.08 4.59 -9.97
CA GLU A 69 0.47 4.26 -11.29
C GLU A 69 1.33 5.38 -11.89
N ASN A 70 1.01 6.65 -11.60
CA ASN A 70 1.75 7.80 -12.15
C ASN A 70 2.86 8.32 -11.23
N ASP A 71 2.80 8.02 -9.93
CA ASP A 71 3.70 8.51 -8.90
C ASP A 71 4.46 7.34 -8.25
N ASP A 72 5.56 6.96 -8.91
CA ASP A 72 6.49 5.93 -8.41
C ASP A 72 7.01 6.27 -7.00
N ASP A 73 7.15 7.54 -6.64
CA ASP A 73 7.68 7.95 -5.33
C ASP A 73 6.68 7.58 -4.23
N LEU A 74 5.38 7.86 -4.45
CA LEU A 74 4.31 7.44 -3.54
C LEU A 74 4.24 5.92 -3.40
N TYR A 75 4.27 5.19 -4.52
CA TYR A 75 4.24 3.74 -4.52
C TYR A 75 5.42 3.17 -3.72
N ASN A 76 6.64 3.64 -4.02
CA ASN A 76 7.84 3.19 -3.34
C ASN A 76 7.80 3.56 -1.85
N GLN A 77 7.31 4.74 -1.48
CA GLN A 77 7.17 5.13 -0.07
C GLN A 77 6.27 4.17 0.72
N LEU A 78 5.16 3.72 0.13
CA LEU A 78 4.24 2.77 0.76
C LEU A 78 4.83 1.35 0.83
N LEU A 79 5.56 0.94 -0.20
CA LEU A 79 6.25 -0.36 -0.24
C LEU A 79 7.42 -0.41 0.75
N ASP A 80 8.25 0.64 0.80
CA ASP A 80 9.34 0.80 1.77
C ASP A 80 8.81 0.77 3.20
N ALA A 81 7.66 1.42 3.47
CA ALA A 81 7.04 1.34 4.78
C ALA A 81 6.67 -0.09 5.19
N ALA A 82 6.12 -0.89 4.27
CA ALA A 82 5.87 -2.31 4.52
C ALA A 82 7.18 -3.07 4.73
N LEU A 83 8.18 -2.86 3.87
CA LEU A 83 9.48 -3.53 3.96
C LEU A 83 10.23 -3.21 5.25
N ASP A 84 10.22 -1.96 5.70
CA ASP A 84 10.84 -1.52 6.96
C ASP A 84 10.13 -2.12 8.18
N ALA A 85 8.82 -2.38 8.06
CA ALA A 85 8.05 -3.09 9.08
C ALA A 85 8.36 -4.60 9.13
N TYR A 86 9.08 -5.16 8.15
CA TYR A 86 9.52 -6.56 8.18
C TYR A 86 10.64 -6.73 9.24
N PRO A 87 10.41 -7.50 10.32
CA PRO A 87 11.47 -7.74 11.30
C PRO A 87 12.59 -8.58 10.66
N ALA A 88 13.82 -8.07 10.75
CA ALA A 88 15.05 -8.72 10.29
C ALA A 88 15.32 -10.07 10.97
#